data_AF-A0A1Z5H7P0-F1
#
_entry.id   AF-A0A1Z5H7P0-F1
#
_cell.length_a   1.000
_cell.length_b   1.000
_cell.length_c   1.000
_cell.angle_alpha   90.00
_cell.angle_beta   90.00
_cell.angle_gamma   90.00
#
_symmetry.space_group_name_H-M   'P 1'
#
loop_
_entity.id
_entity.type
_entity.pdbx_description
1 polymer ?
#
loop_
_entity_poly.entity_id
_entity_poly.type
_entity_poly.pdbx_seq_one_letter_code
_entity_poly.pdbx_strand_id
1 'polypeptide(L)'
;MKIPAFFIFLSFFSQQILAVTIAELEISRNNALAWIIQNQNGDGSWGKQVDLRVQTTAEAIQVLARYGMKGSFSTLAGQSWLSNQVVNSTDSLSAIVKALSLTGADHSQQLTQLVSLRGGNNSSWGAYSGYRESVIDTVVASEALKMSGNNDDSLINALSFVVTKQHTDGSWSMNESPTQSSILSTAQVLMTLSRYSTIYGVDSFINSGLVWLHGQKKSDGGYAEDSITTTGQVYETAQVARAILLAQSYGNTTASNTTHQTDLRQAQDFLVNQQQAGGDWEAGVLPTLSASQMTTPETLADFDHDGIPDQVETVLGTNLAKPDSHQFSVGNGEAIEGITYALDVANIHIQQTLNTTLYSPQGGSGTYTWSIVYGSLPQGIKLDYSSGVLSGSASQIGYFNFTYQVADEHGWFENVLAKITVTPQP
;
A
#
# COMPACT_ATOMS: atom_id res chain seq x y z
N MET A 1 46.71 18.90 -54.60
CA MET A 1 45.47 18.92 -53.80
C MET A 1 45.00 17.48 -53.61
N LYS A 2 45.21 16.92 -52.42
CA LYS A 2 44.52 15.76 -51.81
C LYS A 2 45.14 15.59 -50.42
N ILE A 3 44.42 16.05 -49.40
CA ILE A 3 44.75 15.90 -47.98
C ILE A 3 44.19 14.54 -47.54
N PRO A 4 44.92 13.68 -46.81
CA PRO A 4 44.35 12.45 -46.29
C PRO A 4 43.46 12.76 -45.08
N ALA A 5 42.27 12.17 -45.08
CA ALA A 5 41.31 12.26 -43.98
C ALA A 5 41.85 11.51 -42.75
N PHE A 6 41.99 12.22 -41.63
CA PHE A 6 42.26 11.63 -40.32
C PHE A 6 40.91 11.15 -39.76
N PHE A 7 40.71 9.83 -39.67
CA PHE A 7 39.61 9.27 -38.91
C PHE A 7 39.90 9.46 -37.42
N ILE A 8 39.17 10.37 -36.78
CA ILE A 8 39.14 10.49 -35.32
C ILE A 8 38.25 9.34 -34.82
N PHE A 9 38.85 8.31 -34.23
CA PHE A 9 38.13 7.39 -33.35
C PHE A 9 37.72 8.19 -32.10
N LEU A 10 36.45 8.62 -32.01
CA LEU A 10 35.88 8.99 -30.72
C LEU A 10 35.81 7.72 -29.88
N SER A 11 36.69 7.59 -28.89
CA SER A 11 36.53 6.60 -27.84
C SER A 11 35.25 6.93 -27.10
N PHE A 12 34.23 6.07 -27.21
CA PHE A 12 33.15 6.03 -26.24
C PHE A 12 33.79 5.63 -24.91
N PHE A 13 34.10 6.60 -24.06
CA PHE A 13 34.23 6.32 -22.64
C PHE A 13 32.87 5.82 -22.20
N SER A 14 32.74 4.51 -21.94
CA SER A 14 31.65 4.02 -21.13
C SER A 14 31.77 4.76 -19.81
N GLN A 15 30.83 5.65 -19.50
CA GLN A 15 30.70 6.11 -18.13
C GLN A 15 30.48 4.84 -17.31
N GLN A 16 31.46 4.46 -16.51
CA GLN A 16 31.22 3.53 -15.43
C GLN A 16 30.20 4.24 -14.54
N ILE A 17 28.94 3.84 -14.65
CA ILE A 17 27.94 4.19 -13.66
C ILE A 17 28.46 3.54 -12.37
N LEU A 18 28.90 4.38 -11.44
CA LEU A 18 29.30 3.90 -10.12
C LEU A 18 28.09 3.26 -9.46
N ALA A 19 28.31 2.15 -8.76
CA ALA A 19 27.23 1.52 -8.01
C ALA A 19 26.64 2.51 -7.01
N VAL A 20 25.31 2.51 -6.91
CA VAL A 20 24.56 3.35 -5.99
C VAL A 20 25.00 3.06 -4.56
N THR A 21 25.22 4.13 -3.81
CA THR A 21 25.62 4.10 -2.41
C THR A 21 24.43 3.82 -1.49
N ILE A 22 24.72 3.39 -0.25
CA ILE A 22 23.67 3.20 0.76
C ILE A 22 22.90 4.51 1.00
N ALA A 23 23.59 5.64 1.04
CA ALA A 23 22.97 6.96 1.23
C ALA A 23 22.02 7.31 0.07
N GLU A 24 22.36 6.99 -1.18
CA GLU A 24 21.48 7.22 -2.33
C GLU A 24 20.24 6.31 -2.29
N LEU A 25 20.38 5.06 -1.82
CA LEU A 25 19.22 4.18 -1.58
C LEU A 25 18.28 4.72 -0.51
N GLU A 26 18.84 5.25 0.60
CA GLU A 26 18.07 5.86 1.67
C GLU A 26 17.34 7.13 1.19
N ILE A 27 18.02 8.01 0.45
CA ILE A 27 17.39 9.19 -0.17
C ILE A 27 16.25 8.77 -1.09
N SER A 28 16.50 7.77 -1.94
CA SER A 28 15.49 7.29 -2.88
C SER A 28 14.26 6.71 -2.17
N ARG A 29 14.46 5.90 -1.12
CA ARG A 29 13.37 5.43 -0.25
C ARG A 29 12.61 6.59 0.37
N ASN A 30 13.30 7.56 0.98
CA ASN A 30 12.66 8.65 1.70
C ASN A 30 11.81 9.53 0.76
N ASN A 31 12.31 9.79 -0.46
CA ASN A 31 11.55 10.45 -1.51
C ASN A 31 10.29 9.68 -1.90
N ALA A 32 10.39 8.35 -2.00
CA ALA A 32 9.24 7.49 -2.31
C ALA A 32 8.18 7.53 -1.19
N LEU A 33 8.60 7.47 0.08
CA LEU A 33 7.69 7.51 1.23
C LEU A 33 6.98 8.86 1.34
N ALA A 34 7.70 9.96 1.13
CA ALA A 34 7.11 11.30 1.06
C ALA A 34 6.06 11.39 -0.06
N TRP A 35 6.39 10.88 -1.25
CA TRP A 35 5.44 10.84 -2.36
C TRP A 35 4.20 9.99 -2.04
N ILE A 36 4.36 8.81 -1.42
CA ILE A 36 3.24 7.95 -1.03
C ILE A 36 2.29 8.69 -0.07
N ILE A 37 2.82 9.39 0.92
CA ILE A 37 2.03 10.19 1.88
C ILE A 37 1.27 11.30 1.15
N GLN A 38 1.91 12.01 0.23
CA GLN A 38 1.30 13.10 -0.55
C GLN A 38 0.30 12.63 -1.63
N ASN A 39 0.29 11.34 -1.97
CA ASN A 39 -0.57 10.77 -3.02
C ASN A 39 -1.62 9.79 -2.47
N GLN A 40 -2.01 9.97 -1.21
CA GLN A 40 -3.20 9.31 -0.65
C GLN A 40 -4.47 10.00 -1.18
N ASN A 41 -5.45 9.20 -1.59
CA ASN A 41 -6.75 9.73 -1.99
C ASN A 41 -7.47 10.32 -0.76
N GLY A 42 -8.42 11.23 -1.00
CA GLY A 42 -9.24 11.79 0.08
C GLY A 42 -9.90 10.71 0.95
N ASP A 43 -10.36 9.60 0.37
CA ASP A 43 -11.00 8.50 1.10
C ASP A 43 -10.06 7.69 2.02
N GLY A 44 -8.78 8.05 2.09
CA GLY A 44 -7.74 7.30 2.78
C GLY A 44 -7.17 6.13 1.97
N SER A 45 -7.76 5.81 0.82
CA SER A 45 -7.22 4.77 -0.06
C SER A 45 -6.00 5.26 -0.84
N TRP A 46 -5.27 4.32 -1.44
CA TRP A 46 -4.27 4.62 -2.45
C TRP A 46 -4.65 4.01 -3.79
N GLY A 47 -4.24 4.66 -4.88
CA GLY A 47 -4.42 4.19 -6.25
C GLY A 47 -5.66 4.76 -6.93
N LYS A 48 -5.58 4.90 -8.26
CA LYS A 48 -6.65 5.51 -9.09
C LYS A 48 -7.62 4.48 -9.66
N GLN A 49 -7.13 3.26 -9.91
CA GLN A 49 -7.93 2.17 -10.48
C GLN A 49 -8.77 1.53 -9.39
N VAL A 50 -10.09 1.51 -9.59
CA VAL A 50 -11.06 1.01 -8.60
C VAL A 50 -10.79 -0.47 -8.29
N ASP A 51 -10.55 -1.29 -9.30
CA ASP A 51 -10.36 -2.74 -9.14
C ASP A 51 -9.08 -3.13 -8.39
N LEU A 52 -8.06 -2.26 -8.40
CA LEU A 52 -6.80 -2.48 -7.68
C LEU A 52 -6.73 -1.74 -6.35
N ARG A 53 -7.75 -0.91 -6.01
CA ARG A 53 -7.69 0.02 -4.88
C ARG A 53 -7.47 -0.68 -3.54
N VAL A 54 -8.06 -1.87 -3.36
CA VAL A 54 -7.84 -2.70 -2.16
C VAL A 54 -6.39 -3.14 -2.06
N GLN A 55 -5.83 -3.64 -3.17
CA GLN A 55 -4.46 -4.12 -3.21
C GLN A 55 -3.44 -2.99 -3.01
N THR A 56 -3.62 -1.86 -3.70
CA THR A 56 -2.75 -0.69 -3.55
C THR A 56 -2.80 -0.10 -2.15
N THR A 57 -3.99 0.01 -1.55
CA THR A 57 -4.13 0.54 -0.19
C THR A 57 -3.50 -0.39 0.84
N ALA A 58 -3.73 -1.71 0.71
CA ALA A 58 -3.11 -2.69 1.58
C ALA A 58 -1.58 -2.73 1.44
N GLU A 59 -1.05 -2.58 0.23
CA GLU A 59 0.40 -2.51 0.01
C GLU A 59 1.00 -1.20 0.53
N ALA A 60 0.29 -0.07 0.40
CA ALA A 60 0.69 1.20 1.00
C ALA A 60 0.83 1.09 2.52
N ILE A 61 -0.16 0.50 3.20
CA ILE A 61 -0.09 0.27 4.65
C ILE A 61 1.07 -0.65 5.02
N GLN A 62 1.30 -1.73 4.26
CA GLN A 62 2.45 -2.62 4.49
C GLN A 62 3.78 -1.88 4.35
N VAL A 63 3.93 -1.03 3.33
CA VAL A 63 5.13 -0.20 3.11
C VAL A 63 5.30 0.80 4.24
N LEU A 64 4.27 1.54 4.61
CA LEU A 64 4.34 2.54 5.67
C LEU A 64 4.69 1.88 7.02
N ALA A 65 4.02 0.78 7.36
CA ALA A 65 4.31 0.00 8.57
C ALA A 65 5.73 -0.57 8.59
N ARG A 66 6.27 -1.01 7.43
CA ARG A 66 7.65 -1.50 7.29
C ARG A 66 8.69 -0.46 7.74
N TYR A 67 8.40 0.83 7.55
CA TYR A 67 9.29 1.93 7.89
C TYR A 67 8.87 2.69 9.16
N GLY A 68 8.14 2.01 10.06
CA GLY A 68 7.78 2.56 11.38
C GLY A 68 6.49 3.38 11.42
N MET A 69 5.88 3.68 10.27
CA MET A 69 4.74 4.60 10.16
C MET A 69 3.38 3.96 10.43
N LYS A 70 3.33 2.88 11.21
CA LYS A 70 2.08 2.15 11.48
C LYS A 70 1.00 2.99 12.18
N GLY A 71 1.42 4.02 12.93
CA GLY A 71 0.53 4.91 13.69
C GLY A 71 0.30 6.28 13.03
N SER A 72 0.86 6.53 11.84
CA SER A 72 0.69 7.80 11.14
C SER A 72 -0.76 8.01 10.71
N PHE A 73 -1.18 9.28 10.58
CA PHE A 73 -2.51 9.62 10.08
C PHE A 73 -2.82 8.96 8.74
N SER A 74 -1.85 8.94 7.80
CA SER A 74 -2.02 8.30 6.52
C SER A 74 -2.29 6.80 6.66
N THR A 75 -1.52 6.09 7.48
CA THR A 75 -1.74 4.65 7.70
C THR A 75 -3.09 4.37 8.33
N LEU A 76 -3.50 5.16 9.34
CA LEU A 76 -4.78 5.02 10.01
C LEU A 76 -5.96 5.31 9.09
N ALA A 77 -5.84 6.28 8.18
CA ALA A 77 -6.86 6.58 7.18
C ALA A 77 -7.06 5.40 6.20
N GLY A 78 -5.97 4.84 5.68
CA GLY A 78 -6.04 3.66 4.81
C GLY A 78 -6.55 2.41 5.53
N GLN A 79 -6.18 2.24 6.79
CA GLN A 79 -6.71 1.15 7.63
C GLN A 79 -8.23 1.27 7.77
N SER A 80 -8.73 2.47 8.11
CA SER A 80 -10.17 2.75 8.22
C SER A 80 -10.89 2.43 6.92
N TRP A 81 -10.31 2.86 5.78
CA TRP A 81 -10.86 2.55 4.46
C TRP A 81 -10.92 1.04 4.19
N LEU A 82 -9.84 0.28 4.47
CA LEU A 82 -9.80 -1.18 4.25
C LEU A 82 -10.79 -1.94 5.12
N SER A 83 -10.95 -1.56 6.38
CA SER A 83 -11.88 -2.22 7.31
C SER A 83 -13.33 -2.15 6.84
N ASN A 84 -13.66 -1.19 5.96
CA ASN A 84 -15.00 -0.99 5.41
C ASN A 84 -15.21 -1.71 4.06
N GLN A 85 -14.19 -2.38 3.52
CA GLN A 85 -14.29 -3.02 2.21
C GLN A 85 -15.00 -4.38 2.33
N VAL A 86 -16.00 -4.57 1.47
CA VAL A 86 -16.69 -5.86 1.29
C VAL A 86 -16.10 -6.55 0.07
N VAL A 87 -15.29 -7.57 0.31
CA VAL A 87 -14.57 -8.32 -0.74
C VAL A 87 -14.76 -9.82 -0.59
N ASN A 88 -14.54 -10.55 -1.67
CA ASN A 88 -14.75 -12.01 -1.70
C ASN A 88 -13.66 -12.78 -2.47
N SER A 89 -12.68 -12.09 -3.06
CA SER A 89 -11.54 -12.75 -3.70
C SER A 89 -10.48 -13.11 -2.67
N THR A 90 -9.74 -14.19 -2.94
CA THR A 90 -8.58 -14.61 -2.15
C THR A 90 -7.54 -13.50 -2.07
N ASP A 91 -7.24 -12.84 -3.19
CA ASP A 91 -6.29 -11.74 -3.26
C ASP A 91 -6.66 -10.57 -2.35
N SER A 92 -7.90 -10.07 -2.46
CA SER A 92 -8.35 -8.91 -1.68
C SER A 92 -8.46 -9.23 -0.19
N LEU A 93 -8.97 -10.42 0.17
CA LEU A 93 -9.00 -10.86 1.56
C LEU A 93 -7.58 -10.99 2.14
N SER A 94 -6.66 -11.59 1.38
CA SER A 94 -5.26 -11.73 1.79
C SER A 94 -4.58 -10.38 1.97
N ALA A 95 -4.83 -9.44 1.06
CA ALA A 95 -4.30 -8.08 1.15
C ALA A 95 -4.80 -7.36 2.41
N ILE A 96 -6.11 -7.39 2.68
CA ILE A 96 -6.70 -6.79 3.89
C ILE A 96 -6.13 -7.44 5.16
N VAL A 97 -6.13 -8.78 5.24
CA VAL A 97 -5.60 -9.49 6.41
C VAL A 97 -4.14 -9.11 6.68
N LYS A 98 -3.28 -9.07 5.65
CA LYS A 98 -1.87 -8.65 5.80
C LYS A 98 -1.74 -7.24 6.36
N ALA A 99 -2.48 -6.28 5.78
CA ALA A 99 -2.41 -4.88 6.19
C ALA A 99 -2.91 -4.68 7.63
N LEU A 100 -4.09 -5.21 7.97
CA LEU A 100 -4.69 -5.05 9.29
C LEU A 100 -3.92 -5.79 10.39
N SER A 101 -3.28 -6.93 10.07
CA SER A 101 -2.40 -7.64 11.01
C SER A 101 -1.18 -6.79 11.42
N LEU A 102 -0.61 -6.02 10.49
CA LEU A 102 0.55 -5.16 10.78
C LEU A 102 0.21 -3.96 11.66
N THR A 103 -1.00 -3.41 11.50
CA THR A 103 -1.45 -2.24 12.27
C THR A 103 -2.15 -2.63 13.57
N GLY A 104 -2.48 -3.90 13.77
CA GLY A 104 -3.17 -4.40 14.96
C GLY A 104 -4.69 -4.19 14.93
N ALA A 105 -5.26 -3.90 13.75
CA ALA A 105 -6.70 -3.78 13.57
C ALA A 105 -7.39 -5.15 13.53
N ASP A 106 -8.67 -5.17 13.94
CA ASP A 106 -9.48 -6.38 13.83
C ASP A 106 -9.67 -6.77 12.37
N HIS A 107 -9.42 -8.05 12.09
CA HIS A 107 -9.49 -8.66 10.76
C HIS A 107 -10.07 -10.09 10.86
N SER A 108 -10.71 -10.41 11.98
CA SER A 108 -11.21 -11.76 12.30
C SER A 108 -12.23 -12.26 11.27
N GLN A 109 -13.08 -11.38 10.76
CA GLN A 109 -14.05 -11.71 9.72
C GLN A 109 -13.36 -12.07 8.39
N GLN A 110 -12.46 -11.22 7.92
CA GLN A 110 -11.73 -11.43 6.66
C GLN A 110 -10.84 -12.66 6.73
N LEU A 111 -10.20 -12.90 7.88
CA LEU A 111 -9.42 -14.11 8.13
C LEU A 111 -10.28 -15.37 8.08
N THR A 112 -11.44 -15.36 8.76
CA THR A 112 -12.39 -16.48 8.73
C THR A 112 -12.86 -16.75 7.30
N GLN A 113 -13.18 -15.70 6.54
CA GLN A 113 -13.59 -15.83 5.15
C GLN A 113 -12.47 -16.38 4.28
N LEU A 114 -11.24 -15.87 4.40
CA LEU A 114 -10.07 -16.36 3.67
C LEU A 114 -9.83 -17.85 3.93
N VAL A 115 -9.89 -18.29 5.19
CA VAL A 115 -9.75 -19.71 5.55
C VAL A 115 -10.87 -20.54 4.92
N SER A 116 -12.10 -20.03 4.86
CA SER A 116 -13.24 -20.73 4.26
C SER A 116 -13.14 -20.91 2.74
N LEU A 117 -12.30 -20.12 2.05
CA LEU A 117 -12.07 -20.25 0.61
C LEU A 117 -11.14 -21.42 0.23
N ARG A 118 -10.55 -22.10 1.20
CA ARG A 118 -9.58 -23.16 0.94
C ARG A 118 -10.22 -24.35 0.22
N GLY A 119 -9.62 -24.76 -0.89
CA GLY A 119 -9.96 -25.94 -1.68
C GLY A 119 -9.10 -27.17 -1.35
N GLY A 120 -9.38 -28.26 -2.08
CA GLY A 120 -8.53 -29.47 -2.19
C GLY A 120 -7.94 -29.98 -0.88
N ASN A 121 -8.71 -30.80 -0.14
CA ASN A 121 -8.30 -31.36 1.16
C ASN A 121 -7.73 -30.30 2.14
N ASN A 122 -8.25 -29.07 2.10
CA ASN A 122 -7.77 -27.94 2.88
C ASN A 122 -6.28 -27.63 2.66
N SER A 123 -5.81 -27.64 1.41
CA SER A 123 -4.41 -27.37 1.11
C SER A 123 -4.16 -26.14 0.26
N SER A 124 -5.08 -25.65 -0.57
CA SER A 124 -4.74 -24.56 -1.49
C SER A 124 -5.92 -23.63 -1.79
N TRP A 125 -5.66 -22.53 -2.49
CA TRP A 125 -6.67 -21.50 -2.80
C TRP A 125 -6.76 -21.26 -4.30
N GLY A 126 -7.95 -20.91 -4.76
CA GLY A 126 -8.15 -20.24 -6.05
C GLY A 126 -8.70 -18.82 -5.85
N ALA A 127 -8.89 -18.08 -6.93
CA ALA A 127 -9.30 -16.67 -6.89
C ALA A 127 -10.58 -16.40 -6.07
N TYR A 128 -11.55 -17.31 -6.13
CA TYR A 128 -12.83 -17.25 -5.39
C TYR A 128 -13.26 -18.64 -4.93
N SER A 129 -14.32 -18.71 -4.12
CA SER A 129 -14.93 -19.97 -3.72
C SER A 129 -15.32 -20.82 -4.95
N GLY A 130 -14.88 -22.08 -4.98
CA GLY A 130 -15.16 -23.01 -6.07
C GLY A 130 -14.34 -22.81 -7.35
N TYR A 131 -13.47 -21.79 -7.41
CA TYR A 131 -12.54 -21.64 -8.53
C TYR A 131 -11.39 -22.64 -8.42
N ARG A 132 -10.78 -22.93 -9.58
CA ARG A 132 -9.59 -23.78 -9.65
C ARG A 132 -8.48 -23.19 -8.79
N GLU A 133 -7.83 -24.06 -8.04
CA GLU A 133 -6.68 -23.74 -7.21
C GLU A 133 -5.53 -23.18 -8.07
N SER A 134 -4.79 -22.21 -7.53
CA SER A 134 -3.68 -21.56 -8.20
C SER A 134 -2.50 -21.36 -7.24
N VAL A 135 -1.28 -21.40 -7.78
CA VAL A 135 -0.05 -21.13 -7.03
C VAL A 135 -0.09 -19.74 -6.39
N ILE A 136 -0.50 -18.71 -7.14
CA ILE A 136 -0.45 -17.31 -6.70
C ILE A 136 -1.45 -17.05 -5.57
N ASP A 137 -2.70 -17.48 -5.74
CA ASP A 137 -3.73 -17.37 -4.69
C ASP A 137 -3.28 -18.10 -3.41
N THR A 138 -2.66 -19.27 -3.57
CA THR A 138 -2.18 -20.07 -2.44
C THR A 138 -1.04 -19.37 -1.70
N VAL A 139 -0.08 -18.76 -2.40
CA VAL A 139 1.04 -18.08 -1.72
C VAL A 139 0.63 -16.78 -1.05
N VAL A 140 -0.31 -16.00 -1.62
CA VAL A 140 -0.79 -14.76 -0.98
C VAL A 140 -1.66 -15.06 0.24
N ALA A 141 -2.51 -16.10 0.18
CA ALA A 141 -3.29 -16.56 1.31
C ALA A 141 -2.39 -17.11 2.43
N SER A 142 -1.38 -17.91 2.06
CA SER A 142 -0.40 -18.45 3.03
C SER A 142 0.41 -17.35 3.71
N GLU A 143 0.75 -16.27 2.99
CA GLU A 143 1.42 -15.11 3.59
C GLU A 143 0.49 -14.37 4.57
N ALA A 144 -0.77 -14.15 4.19
CA ALA A 144 -1.76 -13.52 5.07
C ALA A 144 -1.97 -14.31 6.37
N LEU A 145 -2.11 -15.64 6.28
CA LEU A 145 -2.22 -16.50 7.46
C LEU A 145 -0.99 -16.39 8.37
N LYS A 146 0.22 -16.41 7.79
CA LYS A 146 1.45 -16.24 8.54
C LYS A 146 1.49 -14.92 9.31
N MET A 147 1.12 -13.83 8.65
CA MET A 147 1.17 -12.48 9.20
C MET A 147 0.09 -12.23 10.26
N SER A 148 -1.07 -12.88 10.15
CA SER A 148 -2.14 -12.82 11.16
C SER A 148 -1.81 -13.53 12.48
N GLY A 149 -0.69 -14.26 12.55
CA GLY A 149 -0.36 -15.10 13.71
C GLY A 149 -1.23 -16.36 13.79
N ASN A 150 -1.91 -16.73 12.70
CA ASN A 150 -2.69 -17.95 12.63
C ASN A 150 -1.74 -19.18 12.58
N ASN A 151 -1.87 -20.06 13.59
CA ASN A 151 -1.06 -21.28 13.73
C ASN A 151 -1.73 -22.48 13.02
N ASP A 152 -2.17 -22.30 11.79
CA ASP A 152 -2.79 -23.37 11.03
C ASP A 152 -1.74 -24.42 10.60
N ASP A 153 -1.71 -25.55 11.28
CA ASP A 153 -0.81 -26.67 11.00
C ASP A 153 -0.92 -27.22 9.56
N SER A 154 -2.02 -26.96 8.86
CA SER A 154 -2.21 -27.39 7.47
C SER A 154 -1.52 -26.51 6.44
N LEU A 155 -0.87 -25.40 6.85
CA LEU A 155 -0.03 -24.57 5.96
C LEU A 155 1.08 -25.36 5.27
N ILE A 156 1.58 -26.44 5.89
CA ILE A 156 2.54 -27.35 5.25
C ILE A 156 1.99 -27.95 3.95
N ASN A 157 0.69 -28.22 3.88
CA ASN A 157 0.05 -28.76 2.67
C ASN A 157 -0.03 -27.71 1.56
N ALA A 158 -0.26 -26.45 1.92
CA ALA A 158 -0.24 -25.33 0.98
C ALA A 158 1.13 -25.12 0.36
N LEU A 159 2.18 -25.16 1.19
CA LEU A 159 3.54 -25.08 0.69
C LEU A 159 3.90 -26.31 -0.16
N SER A 160 3.42 -27.50 0.21
CA SER A 160 3.58 -28.71 -0.60
C SER A 160 2.96 -28.55 -2.00
N PHE A 161 1.72 -28.03 -2.07
CA PHE A 161 1.09 -27.69 -3.34
C PHE A 161 1.98 -26.75 -4.16
N VAL A 162 2.45 -25.64 -3.59
CA VAL A 162 3.29 -24.64 -4.28
C VAL A 162 4.59 -25.24 -4.81
N VAL A 163 5.34 -25.99 -3.99
CA VAL A 163 6.65 -26.54 -4.42
C VAL A 163 6.52 -27.64 -5.46
N THR A 164 5.41 -28.40 -5.48
CA THR A 164 5.16 -29.41 -6.53
C THR A 164 4.84 -28.81 -7.90
N LYS A 165 4.55 -27.51 -7.95
CA LYS A 165 4.31 -26.76 -9.19
C LYS A 165 5.57 -26.05 -9.72
N GLN A 166 6.71 -26.17 -9.04
CA GLN A 166 7.96 -25.63 -9.58
C GLN A 166 8.30 -26.33 -10.89
N HIS A 167 8.62 -25.54 -11.92
CA HIS A 167 9.09 -26.06 -13.19
C HIS A 167 10.50 -26.63 -13.07
N THR A 168 10.91 -27.45 -14.04
CA THR A 168 12.26 -28.03 -14.06
C THR A 168 13.37 -26.98 -14.20
N ASP A 169 13.06 -25.79 -14.71
CA ASP A 169 13.98 -24.66 -14.81
C ASP A 169 14.09 -23.86 -13.50
N GLY A 170 13.30 -24.20 -12.47
CA GLY A 170 13.26 -23.52 -11.18
C GLY A 170 12.19 -22.43 -11.04
N SER A 171 11.45 -22.11 -12.11
CA SER A 171 10.45 -21.05 -12.12
C SER A 171 9.05 -21.49 -11.68
N TRP A 172 8.16 -20.51 -11.52
CA TRP A 172 6.71 -20.69 -11.40
C TRP A 172 5.97 -19.84 -12.44
N SER A 173 4.67 -20.12 -12.59
CA SER A 173 3.81 -19.48 -13.57
C SER A 173 2.48 -19.01 -12.98
N MET A 174 1.90 -17.96 -13.56
CA MET A 174 0.64 -17.37 -13.09
C MET A 174 -0.55 -18.31 -13.33
N ASN A 175 -0.58 -18.97 -14.49
CA ASN A 175 -1.70 -19.81 -14.94
C ASN A 175 -1.46 -21.31 -14.74
N GLU A 176 -0.43 -21.68 -13.97
CA GLU A 176 0.05 -23.07 -13.81
C GLU A 176 0.38 -23.77 -15.14
N SER A 177 0.71 -22.98 -16.17
CA SER A 177 1.15 -23.50 -17.45
C SER A 177 2.51 -24.17 -17.27
N PRO A 178 2.68 -25.45 -17.64
CA PRO A 178 3.94 -26.17 -17.43
C PRO A 178 5.08 -25.67 -18.34
N THR A 179 4.80 -24.75 -19.26
CA THR A 179 5.74 -24.27 -20.27
C THR A 179 5.95 -22.76 -20.25
N GLN A 180 5.17 -22.01 -19.47
CA GLN A 180 5.32 -20.55 -19.39
C GLN A 180 5.91 -20.18 -18.04
N SER A 181 7.12 -19.66 -18.00
CA SER A 181 7.76 -19.19 -16.78
C SER A 181 7.42 -17.71 -16.54
N SER A 182 7.34 -17.28 -15.27
CA SER A 182 6.98 -15.91 -14.90
C SER A 182 7.89 -15.32 -13.84
N ILE A 183 8.41 -14.11 -14.06
CA ILE A 183 9.29 -13.39 -13.13
C ILE A 183 8.49 -12.99 -11.90
N LEU A 184 7.34 -12.34 -12.10
CA LEU A 184 6.48 -11.91 -10.99
C LEU A 184 6.00 -13.07 -10.14
N SER A 185 5.57 -14.17 -10.78
CA SER A 185 5.12 -15.37 -10.07
C SER A 185 6.26 -15.99 -9.26
N THR A 186 7.43 -16.13 -9.88
CA THR A 186 8.63 -16.68 -9.22
C THR A 186 9.04 -15.81 -8.04
N ALA A 187 9.15 -14.50 -8.22
CA ALA A 187 9.50 -13.57 -7.14
C ALA A 187 8.52 -13.64 -5.96
N GLN A 188 7.20 -13.68 -6.23
CA GLN A 188 6.19 -13.81 -5.19
C GLN A 188 6.27 -15.13 -4.42
N VAL A 189 6.49 -16.25 -5.13
CA VAL A 189 6.69 -17.56 -4.51
C VAL A 189 7.96 -17.57 -3.65
N LEU A 190 9.07 -17.03 -4.15
CA LEU A 190 10.32 -16.93 -3.39
C LEU A 190 10.16 -16.10 -2.12
N MET A 191 9.43 -14.99 -2.19
CA MET A 191 9.12 -14.19 -1.01
C MET A 191 8.36 -15.00 0.03
N THR A 192 7.27 -15.67 -0.37
CA THR A 192 6.49 -16.51 0.56
C THR A 192 7.32 -17.66 1.12
N LEU A 193 8.00 -18.45 0.28
CA LEU A 193 8.83 -19.59 0.74
C LEU A 193 9.92 -19.15 1.72
N SER A 194 10.54 -17.98 1.50
CA SER A 194 11.57 -17.45 2.40
C SER A 194 11.02 -17.22 3.81
N ARG A 195 9.78 -16.74 3.97
CA ARG A 195 9.16 -16.56 5.30
C ARG A 195 8.91 -17.86 6.06
N TYR A 196 8.97 -18.98 5.35
CA TYR A 196 8.71 -20.32 5.84
C TYR A 196 9.96 -21.20 5.89
N SER A 197 11.10 -20.75 5.38
CA SER A 197 12.33 -21.56 5.24
C SER A 197 12.91 -22.03 6.57
N THR A 198 12.72 -21.26 7.64
CA THR A 198 13.18 -21.63 8.99
C THR A 198 12.30 -22.68 9.66
N ILE A 199 11.11 -22.93 9.11
CA ILE A 199 10.12 -23.88 9.64
C ILE A 199 10.08 -25.14 8.77
N TYR A 200 10.19 -24.98 7.46
CA TYR A 200 10.06 -26.05 6.49
C TYR A 200 11.28 -26.10 5.55
N GLY A 201 11.69 -27.30 5.14
CA GLY A 201 12.82 -27.50 4.23
C GLY A 201 12.53 -27.09 2.79
N VAL A 202 12.42 -25.79 2.53
CA VAL A 202 12.07 -25.23 1.20
C VAL A 202 13.26 -24.54 0.49
N ASP A 203 14.44 -24.49 1.12
CA ASP A 203 15.61 -23.77 0.57
C ASP A 203 16.05 -24.26 -0.81
N SER A 204 15.95 -25.56 -1.11
CA SER A 204 16.30 -26.07 -2.44
C SER A 204 15.42 -25.47 -3.54
N PHE A 205 14.13 -25.25 -3.27
CA PHE A 205 13.20 -24.63 -4.21
C PHE A 205 13.49 -23.13 -4.36
N ILE A 206 13.80 -22.46 -3.25
CA ILE A 206 14.23 -21.05 -3.25
C ILE A 206 15.49 -20.88 -4.11
N ASN A 207 16.48 -21.75 -3.91
CA ASN A 207 17.76 -21.71 -4.62
C ASN A 207 17.58 -21.87 -6.14
N SER A 208 16.76 -22.83 -6.57
CA SER A 208 16.45 -23.02 -8.00
C SER A 208 15.77 -21.81 -8.62
N GLY A 209 14.82 -21.19 -7.91
CA GLY A 209 14.15 -19.98 -8.39
C GLY A 209 15.08 -18.77 -8.47
N LEU A 210 16.00 -18.60 -7.52
CA LEU A 210 17.03 -17.55 -7.58
C LEU A 210 17.98 -17.73 -8.77
N VAL A 211 18.42 -18.98 -9.03
CA VAL A 211 19.25 -19.30 -10.21
C VAL A 211 18.50 -18.97 -11.50
N TRP A 212 17.21 -19.31 -11.57
CA TRP A 212 16.39 -18.98 -12.73
C TRP A 212 16.25 -17.46 -12.93
N LEU A 213 15.97 -16.71 -11.86
CA LEU A 213 15.87 -15.25 -11.89
C LEU A 213 17.16 -14.60 -12.37
N HIS A 214 18.33 -15.06 -11.89
CA HIS A 214 19.62 -14.58 -12.38
C HIS A 214 19.74 -14.67 -13.91
N GLY A 215 19.23 -15.76 -14.50
CA GLY A 215 19.18 -15.95 -15.95
C GLY A 215 18.24 -15.00 -16.71
N GLN A 216 17.31 -14.33 -16.02
CA GLN A 216 16.35 -13.39 -16.63
C GLN A 216 16.82 -11.93 -16.63
N LYS A 217 17.94 -11.64 -15.95
CA LYS A 217 18.46 -10.28 -15.80
C LYS A 217 18.82 -9.66 -17.15
N LYS A 218 18.43 -8.40 -17.36
CA LYS A 218 18.72 -7.62 -18.56
C LYS A 218 20.08 -6.92 -18.45
N SER A 219 20.57 -6.36 -19.56
CA SER A 219 21.89 -5.73 -19.60
C SER A 219 22.03 -4.46 -18.76
N ASP A 220 20.90 -3.81 -18.46
CA ASP A 220 20.82 -2.63 -17.59
C ASP A 220 20.68 -3.00 -16.10
N GLY A 221 20.73 -4.30 -15.76
CA GLY A 221 20.57 -4.79 -14.39
C GLY A 221 19.13 -5.00 -13.94
N GLY A 222 18.14 -4.55 -14.73
CA GLY A 222 16.73 -4.73 -14.44
C GLY A 222 16.16 -6.07 -14.92
N TYR A 223 14.87 -6.24 -14.70
CA TYR A 223 14.09 -7.44 -15.04
C TYR A 223 12.82 -7.02 -15.76
N ALA A 224 12.34 -7.85 -16.68
CA ALA A 224 11.07 -7.63 -17.38
C ALA A 224 10.49 -8.98 -17.83
N GLU A 225 9.17 -9.15 -17.66
CA GLU A 225 8.45 -10.40 -17.87
C GLU A 225 8.54 -10.90 -19.34
N ASP A 226 8.56 -9.97 -20.30
CA ASP A 226 8.66 -10.30 -21.71
C ASP A 226 10.11 -10.60 -22.14
N SER A 227 10.30 -11.77 -22.74
CA SER A 227 11.55 -12.21 -23.37
C SER A 227 12.07 -11.29 -24.49
N ILE A 228 11.21 -10.48 -25.12
CA ILE A 228 11.59 -9.58 -26.23
C ILE A 228 12.14 -8.26 -25.71
N THR A 229 11.69 -7.81 -24.53
CA THR A 229 12.16 -6.55 -23.93
C THR A 229 13.65 -6.66 -23.56
N THR A 230 14.43 -5.69 -24.04
CA THR A 230 15.89 -5.64 -23.81
C THR A 230 16.26 -4.80 -22.59
N THR A 231 15.32 -4.03 -22.05
CA THR A 231 15.47 -3.19 -20.87
C THR A 231 14.62 -3.72 -19.72
N GLY A 232 15.06 -3.48 -18.49
CA GLY A 232 14.26 -3.74 -17.30
C GLY A 232 13.01 -2.88 -17.22
N GLN A 233 12.06 -3.31 -16.39
CA GLN A 233 10.86 -2.59 -15.98
C GLN A 233 10.88 -2.44 -14.46
N VAL A 234 10.29 -1.35 -13.95
CA VAL A 234 10.40 -1.00 -12.52
C VAL A 234 9.74 -2.07 -11.65
N TYR A 235 8.53 -2.49 -11.99
CA TYR A 235 7.75 -3.38 -11.14
C TYR A 235 8.42 -4.74 -10.96
N GLU A 236 8.79 -5.40 -12.05
CA GLU A 236 9.50 -6.69 -12.05
C GLU A 236 10.84 -6.59 -11.32
N THR A 237 11.61 -5.53 -11.60
CA THR A 237 12.91 -5.32 -10.96
C THR A 237 12.77 -5.16 -9.45
N ALA A 238 11.76 -4.41 -9.00
CA ALA A 238 11.47 -4.23 -7.59
C ALA A 238 11.04 -5.55 -6.92
N GLN A 239 10.20 -6.36 -7.56
CA GLN A 239 9.78 -7.66 -7.01
C GLN A 239 10.96 -8.63 -6.89
N VAL A 240 11.88 -8.66 -7.87
CA VAL A 240 13.09 -9.49 -7.79
C VAL A 240 14.03 -9.02 -6.68
N ALA A 241 14.27 -7.71 -6.57
CA ALA A 241 15.09 -7.15 -5.49
C ALA A 241 14.51 -7.51 -4.11
N ARG A 242 13.19 -7.38 -3.94
CA ARG A 242 12.47 -7.78 -2.71
C ARG A 242 12.61 -9.27 -2.41
N ALA A 243 12.50 -10.14 -3.42
CA ALA A 243 12.65 -11.58 -3.25
C ALA A 243 14.07 -11.95 -2.76
N ILE A 244 15.12 -11.35 -3.34
CA ILE A 244 16.51 -11.58 -2.93
C ILE A 244 16.72 -11.08 -1.49
N LEU A 245 16.30 -9.84 -1.18
CA LEU A 245 16.41 -9.26 0.17
C LEU A 245 15.71 -10.10 1.22
N LEU A 246 14.50 -10.60 0.91
CA LEU A 246 13.75 -11.41 1.85
C LEU A 246 14.44 -12.76 2.07
N ALA A 247 14.89 -13.44 1.03
CA ALA A 247 15.65 -14.68 1.17
C ALA A 247 16.94 -14.49 1.99
N GLN A 248 17.66 -13.40 1.78
CA GLN A 248 18.84 -13.02 2.59
C GLN A 248 18.46 -12.81 4.07
N SER A 249 17.36 -12.11 4.35
CA SER A 249 16.90 -11.84 5.72
C SER A 249 16.52 -13.11 6.50
N TYR A 250 16.13 -14.17 5.80
CA TYR A 250 15.85 -15.49 6.38
C TYR A 250 17.07 -16.44 6.33
N GLY A 251 18.26 -15.92 6.04
CA GLY A 251 19.52 -16.66 6.13
C GLY A 251 19.82 -17.58 4.94
N ASN A 252 19.12 -17.44 3.81
CA ASN A 252 19.40 -18.26 2.63
C ASN A 252 20.80 -17.94 2.08
N THR A 253 21.67 -18.96 2.04
CA THR A 253 23.08 -18.82 1.67
C THR A 253 23.29 -18.59 0.18
N THR A 254 22.42 -19.13 -0.68
CA THR A 254 22.44 -18.84 -2.13
C THR A 254 22.12 -17.38 -2.37
N ALA A 255 21.03 -16.85 -1.80
CA ALA A 255 20.66 -15.43 -1.92
C ALA A 255 21.78 -14.49 -1.44
N SER A 256 22.58 -14.93 -0.47
CA SER A 256 23.70 -14.18 0.11
C SER A 256 25.04 -14.38 -0.61
N ASN A 257 25.10 -15.17 -1.69
CA ASN A 257 26.34 -15.37 -2.43
C ASN A 257 26.70 -14.15 -3.30
N THR A 258 27.91 -14.13 -3.86
CA THR A 258 28.38 -13.00 -4.68
C THR A 258 27.52 -12.75 -5.92
N THR A 259 26.96 -13.80 -6.54
CA THR A 259 26.11 -13.69 -7.73
C THR A 259 24.85 -12.90 -7.42
N HIS A 260 24.08 -13.32 -6.41
CA HIS A 260 22.80 -12.68 -6.10
C HIS A 260 22.96 -11.36 -5.34
N GLN A 261 24.09 -11.15 -4.64
CA GLN A 261 24.45 -9.80 -4.18
C GLN A 261 24.73 -8.84 -5.34
N THR A 262 25.33 -9.33 -6.43
CA THR A 262 25.53 -8.52 -7.65
C THR A 262 24.21 -8.25 -8.35
N ASP A 263 23.33 -9.25 -8.44
CA ASP A 263 21.99 -9.09 -9.02
C ASP A 263 21.17 -8.06 -8.25
N LEU A 264 21.17 -8.13 -6.91
CA LEU A 264 20.48 -7.16 -6.06
C LEU A 264 21.02 -5.74 -6.24
N ARG A 265 22.35 -5.58 -6.24
CA ARG A 265 22.98 -4.26 -6.44
C ARG A 265 22.62 -3.66 -7.78
N GLN A 266 22.66 -4.44 -8.85
CA GLN A 266 22.31 -3.97 -10.19
C GLN A 266 20.81 -3.64 -10.32
N ALA A 267 19.94 -4.39 -9.65
CA ALA A 267 18.51 -4.07 -9.58
C ALA A 267 18.28 -2.75 -8.81
N GLN A 268 18.98 -2.54 -7.70
CA GLN A 268 18.96 -1.30 -6.93
C GLN A 268 19.49 -0.11 -7.75
N ASP A 269 20.60 -0.29 -8.46
CA ASP A 269 21.15 0.71 -9.37
C ASP A 269 20.12 1.08 -10.46
N PHE A 270 19.48 0.09 -11.06
CA PHE A 270 18.40 0.31 -12.02
C PHE A 270 17.26 1.12 -11.41
N LEU A 271 16.73 0.72 -10.25
CA LEU A 271 15.58 1.38 -9.63
C LEU A 271 15.88 2.83 -9.27
N VAL A 272 17.00 3.12 -8.61
CA VAL A 272 17.38 4.50 -8.26
C VAL A 272 17.51 5.38 -9.51
N ASN A 273 18.09 4.85 -10.58
CA ASN A 273 18.22 5.58 -11.84
C ASN A 273 16.88 5.80 -12.59
N GLN A 274 15.83 5.06 -12.24
CA GLN A 274 14.48 5.23 -12.80
C GLN A 274 13.57 6.12 -11.93
N GLN A 275 14.00 6.52 -10.73
CA GLN A 275 13.18 7.37 -9.87
C GLN A 275 13.01 8.76 -10.48
N GLN A 276 11.77 9.25 -10.51
CA GLN A 276 11.46 10.59 -10.97
C GLN A 276 11.78 11.64 -9.92
N ALA A 277 11.88 12.90 -10.32
CA ALA A 277 12.15 14.03 -9.41
C ALA A 277 11.09 14.19 -8.31
N GLY A 278 9.86 13.70 -8.53
CA GLY A 278 8.79 13.68 -7.53
C GLY A 278 8.95 12.59 -6.47
N GLY A 279 9.90 11.66 -6.62
CA GLY A 279 10.10 10.53 -5.72
C GLY A 279 9.36 9.25 -6.14
N ASP A 280 8.52 9.32 -7.18
CA ASP A 280 7.78 8.17 -7.71
C ASP A 280 8.49 7.45 -8.87
N TRP A 281 7.92 6.30 -9.22
CA TRP A 281 8.26 5.57 -10.44
C TRP A 281 7.03 5.47 -11.34
N GLU A 282 7.25 5.68 -12.64
CA GLU A 282 6.25 5.49 -13.71
C GLU A 282 4.90 6.22 -13.48
N ALA A 283 4.86 7.30 -12.67
CA ALA A 283 3.64 8.00 -12.27
C ALA A 283 2.59 7.11 -11.56
N GLY A 284 3.01 5.95 -11.05
CA GLY A 284 2.14 4.90 -10.55
C GLY A 284 2.38 4.58 -9.07
N VAL A 285 1.29 4.35 -8.34
CA VAL A 285 1.36 3.96 -6.93
C VAL A 285 2.01 2.58 -6.76
N LEU A 286 1.61 1.55 -7.53
CA LEU A 286 2.16 0.19 -7.39
C LEU A 286 3.67 0.08 -7.68
N PRO A 287 4.21 0.66 -8.77
CA PRO A 287 5.66 0.70 -9.00
C PRO A 287 6.40 1.40 -7.86
N THR A 288 5.87 2.54 -7.37
CA THR A 288 6.48 3.29 -6.27
C THR A 288 6.46 2.52 -4.95
N LEU A 289 5.34 1.87 -4.61
CA LEU A 289 5.23 1.00 -3.43
C LEU A 289 6.18 -0.20 -3.49
N SER A 290 6.40 -0.75 -4.69
CA SER A 290 7.30 -1.88 -4.87
C SER A 290 8.76 -1.45 -4.79
N ALA A 291 9.13 -0.40 -5.52
CA ALA A 291 10.50 0.09 -5.60
C ALA A 291 11.00 0.68 -4.27
N SER A 292 10.13 1.31 -3.48
CA SER A 292 10.49 1.85 -2.17
C SER A 292 11.02 0.79 -1.19
N GLN A 293 10.69 -0.50 -1.42
CA GLN A 293 11.10 -1.64 -0.60
C GLN A 293 12.42 -2.29 -1.06
N MET A 294 13.20 -1.62 -1.90
CA MET A 294 14.51 -2.09 -2.40
C MET A 294 15.62 -2.09 -1.35
N THR A 295 15.33 -1.75 -0.10
CA THR A 295 16.27 -1.78 1.03
C THR A 295 15.83 -2.79 2.09
N THR A 296 16.80 -3.25 2.88
CA THR A 296 16.49 -4.03 4.09
C THR A 296 15.59 -3.20 5.01
N PRO A 297 14.56 -3.79 5.64
CA PRO A 297 13.72 -3.07 6.59
C PRO A 297 14.57 -2.48 7.72
N GLU A 298 14.32 -1.22 8.05
CA GLU A 298 14.90 -0.55 9.21
C GLU A 298 13.84 0.32 9.87
N THR A 299 13.86 0.40 11.20
CA THR A 299 13.06 1.38 11.92
C THR A 299 13.75 2.72 11.80
N LEU A 300 13.08 3.67 11.15
CA LEU A 300 13.56 5.03 11.01
C LEU A 300 13.28 5.81 12.32
N ALA A 301 14.15 6.76 12.63
CA ALA A 301 13.95 7.66 13.77
C ALA A 301 12.76 8.58 13.52
N ASP A 302 11.96 8.77 14.55
CA ASP A 302 10.79 9.65 14.62
C ASP A 302 10.87 10.35 15.98
N PHE A 303 11.41 11.57 15.99
CA PHE A 303 11.80 12.30 17.20
C PHE A 303 10.59 12.85 17.96
N ASP A 304 9.56 13.32 17.27
CA ASP A 304 8.37 13.92 17.87
C ASP A 304 7.21 12.95 18.06
N HIS A 305 7.36 11.71 17.57
CA HIS A 305 6.43 10.59 17.72
C HIS A 305 5.08 10.83 17.05
N ASP A 306 5.07 11.56 15.93
CA ASP A 306 3.87 11.84 15.16
C ASP A 306 3.56 10.76 14.10
N GLY A 307 4.47 9.79 13.97
CA GLY A 307 4.33 8.64 13.09
C GLY A 307 4.95 8.84 11.70
N ILE A 308 5.58 9.97 11.38
CA ILE A 308 6.39 10.17 10.18
C ILE A 308 7.88 10.29 10.57
N PRO A 309 8.80 9.52 9.98
CA PRO A 309 10.21 9.59 10.34
C PRO A 309 10.89 10.89 9.92
N ASP A 310 11.86 11.37 10.70
CA ASP A 310 12.57 12.64 10.51
C ASP A 310 13.16 12.81 9.10
N GLN A 311 13.66 11.72 8.52
CA GLN A 311 14.23 11.75 7.17
C GLN A 311 13.16 11.92 6.08
N VAL A 312 11.95 11.44 6.30
CA VAL A 312 10.79 11.61 5.40
C VAL A 312 10.20 13.01 5.59
N GLU A 313 10.10 13.48 6.84
CA GLU A 313 9.72 14.85 7.16
C GLU A 313 10.62 15.90 6.50
N THR A 314 11.93 15.65 6.46
CA THR A 314 12.89 16.52 5.75
C THR A 314 12.53 16.68 4.28
N VAL A 315 12.05 15.61 3.62
CA VAL A 315 11.59 15.66 2.23
C VAL A 315 10.23 16.35 2.12
N LEU A 316 9.33 16.12 3.08
CA LEU A 316 8.01 16.73 3.14
C LEU A 316 8.06 18.22 3.51
N GLY A 317 9.16 18.69 4.08
CA GLY A 317 9.35 20.08 4.53
C GLY A 317 8.67 20.38 5.88
N THR A 318 8.47 19.37 6.72
CA THR A 318 7.82 19.50 8.03
C THR A 318 8.81 19.70 9.17
N ASN A 319 8.31 19.97 10.38
CA ASN A 319 9.13 20.30 11.53
C ASN A 319 9.44 19.06 12.38
N LEU A 320 10.69 18.60 12.30
CA LEU A 320 11.25 17.44 13.02
C LEU A 320 11.09 17.39 14.55
N ALA A 321 10.56 18.45 15.18
CA ALA A 321 10.40 18.55 16.62
C ALA A 321 8.96 18.87 17.03
N LYS A 322 8.00 18.83 16.10
CA LYS A 322 6.61 19.21 16.36
C LYS A 322 5.67 18.23 15.67
N PRO A 323 4.78 17.57 16.43
CA PRO A 323 3.82 16.62 15.88
C PRO A 323 2.84 17.28 14.88
N ASP A 324 3.24 17.34 13.61
CA ASP A 324 2.59 18.13 12.57
C ASP A 324 2.16 17.27 11.37
N SER A 325 2.38 15.95 11.41
CA SER A 325 1.93 14.97 10.42
C SER A 325 0.43 15.01 10.11
N HIS A 326 -0.38 15.54 11.02
CA HIS A 326 -1.81 15.77 10.80
C HIS A 326 -2.10 16.66 9.58
N GLN A 327 -1.14 17.48 9.12
CA GLN A 327 -1.28 18.29 7.91
C GLN A 327 -1.38 17.43 6.63
N PHE A 328 -0.86 16.19 6.67
CA PHE A 328 -1.02 15.20 5.61
C PHE A 328 -2.20 14.26 5.83
N SER A 329 -3.00 14.52 6.88
CA SER A 329 -4.29 13.88 7.01
C SER A 329 -5.16 14.31 5.84
N VAL A 330 -5.23 13.44 4.84
CA VAL A 330 -6.30 13.52 3.86
C VAL A 330 -7.57 13.14 4.60
N GLY A 331 -8.36 14.17 4.93
CA GLY A 331 -9.69 13.94 5.51
C GLY A 331 -10.44 12.99 4.59
N ASN A 332 -11.14 12.01 5.17
CA ASN A 332 -11.68 10.79 4.58
C ASN A 332 -12.57 10.90 3.33
N GLY A 333 -12.61 12.06 2.64
CA GLY A 333 -12.84 12.33 1.20
C GLY A 333 -13.99 11.66 0.45
N GLU A 334 -14.73 10.80 1.13
CA GLU A 334 -15.82 9.93 0.77
C GLU A 334 -16.40 9.48 2.13
N ALA A 335 -17.20 10.35 2.77
CA ALA A 335 -18.07 9.90 3.85
C ALA A 335 -19.01 8.82 3.26
N ILE A 336 -18.70 7.55 3.50
CA ILE A 336 -19.56 6.41 3.17
C ILE A 336 -20.70 6.37 4.19
N GLU A 337 -21.92 6.32 3.69
CA GLU A 337 -23.12 6.22 4.49
C GLU A 337 -23.08 4.98 5.42
N GLY A 338 -22.94 5.22 6.73
CA GLY A 338 -23.20 4.20 7.76
C GLY A 338 -22.02 3.61 8.54
N ILE A 339 -20.76 4.08 8.39
CA ILE A 339 -19.63 3.48 9.16
C ILE A 339 -18.74 4.47 9.93
N THR A 340 -18.43 5.67 9.43
CA THR A 340 -18.08 6.76 10.35
C THR A 340 -19.39 7.21 10.97
N TYR A 341 -19.55 7.16 12.31
CA TYR A 341 -20.70 7.81 12.92
C TYR A 341 -20.50 9.32 12.79
N ALA A 342 -20.84 9.85 11.62
CA ALA A 342 -21.27 11.22 11.51
C ALA A 342 -22.27 11.45 12.64
N LEU A 343 -22.09 12.54 13.39
CA LEU A 343 -23.09 12.94 14.37
C LEU A 343 -24.43 13.02 13.64
N ASP A 344 -25.39 12.17 14.02
CA ASP A 344 -26.75 12.25 13.50
C ASP A 344 -27.41 13.50 14.07
N VAL A 345 -27.27 14.61 13.33
CA VAL A 345 -27.75 15.93 13.75
C VAL A 345 -29.27 16.00 13.70
N ALA A 346 -29.88 15.34 12.69
CA ALA A 346 -31.32 15.26 12.55
C ALA A 346 -31.77 14.12 11.63
N ASN A 347 -32.93 13.53 11.95
CA ASN A 347 -33.71 12.67 11.05
C ASN A 347 -35.10 13.31 10.88
N ILE A 348 -35.40 13.85 9.70
CA ILE A 348 -36.63 14.61 9.41
C ILE A 348 -37.33 14.10 8.15
N HIS A 349 -38.61 14.41 8.00
CA HIS A 349 -39.34 14.25 6.75
C HIS A 349 -39.12 15.45 5.82
N ILE A 350 -39.25 15.26 4.51
CA ILE A 350 -39.26 16.38 3.55
C ILE A 350 -40.31 17.44 3.95
N GLN A 351 -39.98 18.72 3.79
CA GLN A 351 -40.75 19.90 4.23
C GLN A 351 -40.96 20.05 5.76
N GLN A 352 -40.54 19.09 6.59
CA GLN A 352 -40.55 19.26 8.05
C GLN A 352 -39.59 20.37 8.47
N THR A 353 -40.05 21.26 9.34
CA THR A 353 -39.20 22.31 9.91
C THR A 353 -38.17 21.72 10.87
N LEU A 354 -36.91 22.02 10.62
CA LEU A 354 -35.76 21.73 11.47
C LEU A 354 -35.38 22.98 12.28
N ASN A 355 -35.04 22.78 13.55
CA ASN A 355 -34.38 23.75 14.41
C ASN A 355 -33.55 22.98 15.42
N THR A 356 -32.26 22.83 15.16
CA THR A 356 -31.32 22.06 15.99
C THR A 356 -29.97 22.75 16.06
N THR A 357 -29.24 22.58 17.15
CA THR A 357 -27.90 23.17 17.32
C THR A 357 -26.84 22.11 17.07
N LEU A 358 -25.83 22.46 16.28
CA LEU A 358 -24.65 21.63 16.07
C LEU A 358 -23.87 21.46 17.37
N TYR A 359 -23.28 20.28 17.56
CA TYR A 359 -22.45 20.02 18.73
C TYR A 359 -21.26 20.99 18.80
N SER A 360 -20.98 21.48 20.01
CA SER A 360 -19.81 22.28 20.34
C SER A 360 -18.83 21.41 21.13
N PRO A 361 -17.59 21.26 20.67
CA PRO A 361 -16.61 20.44 21.37
C PRO A 361 -16.14 21.03 22.71
N GLN A 362 -15.52 20.17 23.53
CA GLN A 362 -14.92 20.55 24.81
C GLN A 362 -13.49 21.07 24.56
N GLY A 363 -13.33 22.33 24.15
CA GLY A 363 -12.05 22.97 23.85
C GLY A 363 -12.23 24.41 23.36
N GLY A 364 -11.14 25.18 23.25
CA GLY A 364 -11.16 26.59 22.84
C GLY A 364 -11.56 27.59 23.93
N SER A 365 -11.51 28.89 23.61
CA SER A 365 -11.91 29.98 24.52
C SER A 365 -12.46 31.20 23.78
N GLY A 366 -13.44 31.88 24.38
CA GLY A 366 -14.08 33.07 23.79
C GLY A 366 -15.32 32.72 22.98
N THR A 367 -15.57 33.49 21.92
CA THR A 367 -16.74 33.31 21.05
C THR A 367 -16.45 32.26 19.98
N TYR A 368 -17.34 31.27 19.82
CA TYR A 368 -17.24 30.29 18.74
C TYR A 368 -17.98 30.74 17.49
N THR A 369 -17.45 30.32 16.34
CA THR A 369 -18.08 30.45 15.03
C THR A 369 -18.14 29.09 14.35
N TRP A 370 -19.25 28.80 13.71
CA TRP A 370 -19.49 27.57 12.96
C TRP A 370 -19.38 27.87 11.49
N SER A 371 -18.79 26.98 10.70
CA SER A 371 -18.84 27.06 9.24
C SER A 371 -18.96 25.67 8.62
N ILE A 372 -19.52 25.57 7.42
CA ILE A 372 -19.49 24.33 6.63
C ILE A 372 -18.20 24.35 5.81
N VAL A 373 -17.28 23.45 6.12
CA VAL A 373 -15.96 23.36 5.46
C VAL A 373 -15.94 22.30 4.37
N TYR A 374 -16.79 21.27 4.48
CA TYR A 374 -16.98 20.26 3.44
C TYR A 374 -18.44 19.78 3.38
N GLY A 375 -18.86 19.33 2.19
CA GLY A 375 -20.23 18.90 1.94
C GLY A 375 -21.22 20.06 1.79
N SER A 376 -22.51 19.75 1.85
CA SER A 376 -23.57 20.76 1.76
C SER A 376 -24.76 20.37 2.63
N LEU A 377 -25.47 21.37 3.15
CA LEU A 377 -26.72 21.17 3.87
C LEU A 377 -27.85 20.83 2.89
N PRO A 378 -28.91 20.13 3.34
CA PRO A 378 -30.10 19.93 2.52
C PRO A 378 -30.64 21.26 2.00
N GLN A 379 -31.09 21.31 0.74
CA GLN A 379 -31.69 22.50 0.17
C GLN A 379 -32.86 22.98 1.06
N GLY A 380 -32.82 24.24 1.50
CA GLY A 380 -33.81 24.82 2.41
C GLY A 380 -33.44 24.79 3.90
N ILE A 381 -32.36 24.11 4.27
CA ILE A 381 -31.71 24.20 5.59
C ILE A 381 -30.55 25.19 5.53
N LYS A 382 -30.40 26.02 6.57
CA LYS A 382 -29.32 27.01 6.70
C LYS A 382 -28.65 26.90 8.06
N LEU A 383 -27.35 27.17 8.09
CA LEU A 383 -26.56 27.33 9.31
C LEU A 383 -26.49 28.81 9.69
N ASP A 384 -26.77 29.12 10.94
CA ASP A 384 -26.35 30.36 11.58
C ASP A 384 -24.92 30.19 12.11
N TYR A 385 -23.98 30.86 11.43
CA TYR A 385 -22.54 30.79 11.70
C TYR A 385 -22.15 31.28 13.11
N SER A 386 -23.00 32.06 13.78
CA SER A 386 -22.71 32.62 15.10
C SER A 386 -23.25 31.79 16.26
N SER A 387 -24.28 30.99 16.01
CA SER A 387 -24.98 30.22 17.04
C SER A 387 -24.89 28.70 16.85
N GLY A 388 -24.39 28.24 15.69
CA GLY A 388 -24.36 26.82 15.34
C GLY A 388 -25.74 26.23 15.05
N VAL A 389 -26.78 27.06 14.97
CA VAL A 389 -28.16 26.61 14.75
C VAL A 389 -28.40 26.30 13.28
N LEU A 390 -28.89 25.10 13.01
CA LEU A 390 -29.46 24.68 11.74
C LEU A 390 -30.97 24.89 11.75
N SER A 391 -31.48 25.67 10.79
CA SER A 391 -32.90 25.96 10.67
C SER A 391 -33.42 25.95 9.23
N GLY A 392 -34.71 25.68 9.07
CA GLY A 392 -35.41 25.70 7.79
C GLY A 392 -36.19 24.42 7.50
N SER A 393 -36.61 24.22 6.25
CA SER A 393 -37.33 23.01 5.81
C SER A 393 -36.65 22.44 4.57
N ALA A 394 -36.28 21.16 4.62
CA ALA A 394 -35.61 20.50 3.50
C ALA A 394 -36.59 20.30 2.32
N SER A 395 -36.17 20.67 1.11
CA SER A 395 -36.96 20.49 -0.13
C SER A 395 -36.56 19.27 -0.96
N GLN A 396 -35.59 18.48 -0.49
CA GLN A 396 -35.06 17.31 -1.19
C GLN A 396 -34.81 16.15 -0.20
N ILE A 397 -35.25 14.95 -0.58
CA ILE A 397 -35.00 13.70 0.15
C ILE A 397 -33.57 13.24 -0.10
N GLY A 398 -32.91 12.67 0.92
CA GLY A 398 -31.57 12.11 0.79
C GLY A 398 -30.77 12.14 2.08
N TYR A 399 -29.54 11.64 2.00
CA TYR A 399 -28.53 11.68 3.05
C TYR A 399 -27.57 12.83 2.77
N PHE A 400 -27.45 13.77 3.70
CA PHE A 400 -26.61 14.96 3.56
C PHE A 400 -25.49 14.91 4.59
N ASN A 401 -24.33 14.39 4.16
CA ASN A 401 -23.10 14.39 4.96
C ASN A 401 -22.37 15.72 4.76
N PHE A 402 -21.93 16.32 5.87
CA PHE A 402 -21.15 17.56 5.85
C PHE A 402 -20.18 17.59 7.03
N THR A 403 -19.07 18.30 6.84
CA THR A 403 -18.15 18.62 7.92
C THR A 403 -18.34 20.08 8.27
N TYR A 404 -18.65 20.33 9.53
CA TYR A 404 -18.65 21.68 10.05
C TYR A 404 -17.42 21.91 10.92
N GLN A 405 -16.89 23.13 10.86
CA GLN A 405 -15.82 23.58 11.72
C GLN A 405 -16.41 24.43 12.83
N VAL A 406 -15.94 24.22 14.07
CA VAL A 406 -16.15 25.14 15.19
C VAL A 406 -14.80 25.80 15.45
N ALA A 407 -14.72 27.12 15.30
CA ALA A 407 -13.51 27.89 15.53
C ALA A 407 -13.73 28.94 16.61
N ASP A 408 -12.73 29.16 17.46
CA ASP A 408 -12.71 30.28 18.41
C ASP A 408 -11.99 31.50 17.82
N GLU A 409 -12.10 32.63 18.52
CA GLU A 409 -11.47 33.90 18.10
C GLU A 409 -9.93 33.91 18.25
N HIS A 410 -9.34 32.88 18.88
CA HIS A 410 -7.92 32.76 19.18
C HIS A 410 -7.19 31.79 18.23
N GLY A 411 -7.89 31.26 17.22
CA GLY A 411 -7.32 30.39 16.18
C GLY A 411 -7.36 28.90 16.51
N TRP A 412 -8.00 28.49 17.62
CA TRP A 412 -8.33 27.09 17.86
C TRP A 412 -9.55 26.70 17.03
N PHE A 413 -9.54 25.50 16.45
CA PHE A 413 -10.70 24.96 15.76
C PHE A 413 -10.78 23.45 15.87
N GLU A 414 -11.98 22.91 15.64
CA GLU A 414 -12.24 21.49 15.51
C GLU A 414 -13.21 21.25 14.36
N ASN A 415 -12.95 20.19 13.58
CA ASN A 415 -13.81 19.76 12.48
C ASN A 415 -14.61 18.54 12.92
N VAL A 416 -15.93 18.62 12.78
CA VAL A 416 -16.86 17.55 13.18
C VAL A 416 -17.63 17.05 11.95
N LEU A 417 -17.59 15.74 11.72
CA LEU A 417 -18.38 15.09 10.68
C LEU A 417 -19.83 14.91 11.16
N ALA A 418 -20.79 15.38 10.37
CA ALA A 418 -22.21 15.36 10.68
C ALA A 418 -23.07 14.88 9.51
N LYS A 419 -24.27 14.40 9.82
CA LYS A 419 -25.26 13.96 8.84
C LYS A 419 -26.66 14.46 9.20
N ILE A 420 -27.42 14.85 8.16
CA ILE A 420 -28.87 15.02 8.22
C ILE A 420 -29.52 14.02 7.27
N THR A 421 -30.49 13.26 7.79
CA THR A 421 -31.31 12.34 6.98
C THR A 421 -32.66 12.99 6.68
N VAL A 422 -33.02 13.08 5.41
CA VAL A 422 -34.35 13.54 4.96
C VAL A 422 -35.08 12.39 4.30
N THR A 423 -36.22 12.00 4.86
CA THR A 423 -37.05 10.87 4.39
C THR A 423 -38.37 11.34 3.77
N PRO A 424 -39.07 10.53 2.94
CA PRO A 424 -40.44 10.82 2.52
C PRO A 424 -41.37 10.98 3.74
N GLN A 425 -42.47 11.73 3.59
CA GLN A 425 -43.57 11.64 4.56
C GLN A 425 -44.24 10.25 4.44
N PRO A 426 -44.70 9.65 5.56
CA PRO A 426 -45.44 8.38 5.54
C PRO A 426 -46.69 8.41 4.65
#